data_AF-A0A507FB08-F1
#
_entry.id   AF-A0A507FB08-F1
#
_cell.length_a   1.000
_cell.length_b   1.000
_cell.length_c   1.000
_cell.angle_alpha   90.00
_cell.angle_beta   90.00
_cell.angle_gamma   90.00
#
_symmetry.space_group_name_H-M   'P 1'
#
loop_
_entity.id
_entity.type
_entity.pdbx_description
1 polymer ?
#
loop_
_entity_poly.entity_id
_entity_poly.type
_entity_poly.pdbx_seq_one_letter_code
_entity_poly.pdbx_strand_id
1 'polypeptide(L)'
;MNRHVWYLLIDESGQPAFDGADIDKVKISAEADVADVRDAVWEKIKGDLLFGGVSPVRLKVYPTKDDITAKMPLESSAPVSNEHADKNTPLFVVVPKNAPAERSVSFAVLEKWMEKLEKGLEKGLEELQEKLHADVKRIELSSAPLVEDFIRRYRYTSDKITRVSRGDGFKRTLLQYYFNIQHPVDSIRCMLSGIELPVNHVIGGHLFKECWKDSCYDRLGFQKIDDPRNGLLLFKPFEYAFDNSHICFQFSAEHGIFTMRILDPSIRALTLREYIEREDEIDNRILQSREDWLSGFQKNPRNTPERILVLMMHVDALLSLLKQRFSEFEGAGFLPLENKCYSRCLSFQAMMARRLAVEEGWISVEDDAGSPSSMWSDLEEKKKDQINTWLQTLHDVDQSRVDVDDD
;
A
#
# COMPACT_ATOMS: atom_id res chain seq x y z
N MET A 1 40.39 38.34 -33.18
CA MET A 1 39.37 38.38 -32.11
C MET A 1 38.08 37.82 -32.68
N ASN A 2 37.27 37.12 -31.89
CA ASN A 2 35.97 36.61 -32.36
C ASN A 2 34.85 37.55 -31.92
N ARG A 3 33.81 37.66 -32.73
CA ARG A 3 32.60 38.45 -32.42
C ARG A 3 31.34 37.62 -32.66
N HIS A 4 30.25 38.06 -32.06
CA HIS A 4 28.92 37.48 -32.32
C HIS A 4 28.21 38.28 -33.39
N VAL A 5 27.55 37.57 -34.30
CA VAL A 5 26.67 38.14 -35.31
C VAL A 5 25.30 37.51 -35.14
N TRP A 6 24.29 38.35 -34.99
CA TRP A 6 22.90 37.91 -34.89
C TRP A 6 22.31 37.71 -36.28
N TYR A 7 21.46 36.70 -36.41
CA TYR A 7 20.79 36.33 -37.64
C TYR A 7 19.37 35.83 -37.38
N LEU A 8 18.49 35.96 -38.39
CA LEU A 8 17.16 35.37 -38.40
C LEU A 8 17.00 34.52 -39.66
N LEU A 9 16.51 33.29 -39.48
CA LEU A 9 16.21 32.38 -40.58
C LEU A 9 14.84 32.69 -41.15
N ILE A 10 14.82 32.99 -42.44
CA ILE A 10 13.61 33.34 -43.16
C ILE A 10 13.51 32.56 -44.47
N ASP A 11 12.31 32.48 -45.01
CA ASP A 11 12.05 31.96 -46.35
C ASP A 11 12.23 33.06 -47.43
N GLU A 12 12.04 32.68 -48.69
CA GLU A 12 12.17 33.60 -49.83
C GLU A 12 11.12 34.73 -49.84
N SER A 13 10.07 34.62 -49.01
CA SER A 13 9.04 35.65 -48.84
C SER A 13 9.34 36.62 -47.68
N GLY A 14 10.43 36.40 -46.94
CA GLY A 14 10.78 37.20 -45.77
C GLY A 14 9.98 36.86 -44.51
N GLN A 15 9.33 35.70 -44.47
CA GLN A 15 8.69 35.13 -43.29
C GLN A 15 9.63 34.17 -42.56
N PRO A 16 9.45 33.90 -41.27
CA PRO A 16 10.26 32.92 -40.54
C PRO A 16 10.28 31.57 -41.26
N ALA A 17 11.45 30.93 -41.37
CA ALA A 17 11.61 29.72 -42.18
C ALA A 17 10.85 28.49 -41.62
N PHE A 18 10.49 28.51 -40.33
CA PHE A 18 9.74 27.47 -39.62
C PHE A 18 9.11 28.02 -38.33
N ASP A 19 8.14 27.29 -37.78
CA ASP A 19 7.51 27.64 -36.50
C ASP A 19 8.55 27.60 -35.37
N GLY A 20 8.77 28.74 -34.71
CA GLY A 20 9.78 28.90 -33.67
C GLY A 20 11.14 29.42 -34.14
N ALA A 21 11.29 29.76 -35.42
CA ALA A 21 12.47 30.50 -35.90
C ALA A 21 12.52 31.89 -35.25
N ASP A 22 13.43 32.06 -34.28
CA ASP A 22 13.71 33.33 -33.60
C ASP A 22 15.15 33.81 -33.93
N ILE A 23 15.44 35.06 -33.57
CA ILE A 23 16.75 35.67 -33.75
C ILE A 23 17.79 34.92 -32.89
N ASP A 24 18.83 34.43 -33.55
CA ASP A 24 19.90 33.64 -32.97
C ASP A 24 21.26 34.24 -33.34
N LYS A 25 22.37 33.72 -32.81
CA LYS A 25 23.72 34.22 -33.10
C LYS A 25 24.73 33.13 -33.40
N VAL A 26 25.67 33.48 -34.26
CA VAL A 26 26.87 32.69 -34.56
C VAL A 26 28.12 33.43 -34.10
N LYS A 27 29.21 32.70 -33.87
CA LYS A 27 30.50 33.27 -33.48
C LYS A 27 31.44 33.17 -34.68
N ILE A 28 31.91 34.31 -35.17
CA ILE A 28 32.79 34.40 -36.35
C ILE A 28 34.04 35.24 -36.03
N SER A 29 35.04 35.20 -36.91
CA SER A 29 36.23 36.07 -36.81
C SER A 29 35.86 37.56 -36.99
N ALA A 30 36.66 38.47 -36.44
CA ALA A 30 36.49 39.91 -36.66
C ALA A 30 36.67 40.30 -38.13
N GLU A 31 37.48 39.55 -38.87
CA GLU A 31 37.76 39.74 -40.30
C GLU A 31 36.84 38.88 -41.19
N ALA A 32 35.85 38.20 -40.61
CA ALA A 32 34.98 37.29 -41.32
C ALA A 32 34.06 38.00 -42.32
N ASP A 33 33.84 37.35 -43.46
CA ASP A 33 32.94 37.79 -44.52
C ASP A 33 31.59 37.08 -44.46
N VAL A 34 30.75 37.30 -45.47
CA VAL A 34 29.42 36.70 -45.56
C VAL A 34 29.47 35.19 -45.78
N ALA A 35 30.51 34.65 -46.43
CA ALA A 35 30.68 33.21 -46.60
C ALA A 35 30.88 32.52 -45.25
N ASP A 36 31.73 33.10 -44.39
CA ASP A 36 31.96 32.60 -43.04
C ASP A 36 30.67 32.57 -42.20
N VAL A 37 29.80 33.58 -42.36
CA VAL A 37 28.48 33.61 -41.70
C VAL A 37 27.58 32.48 -42.21
N ARG A 38 27.54 32.23 -43.52
CA ARG A 38 26.74 31.14 -44.10
C ARG A 38 27.18 29.80 -43.58
N ASP A 39 28.48 29.55 -43.54
CA ASP A 39 29.05 28.29 -43.04
C ASP A 39 28.75 28.11 -41.55
N ALA A 40 28.93 29.15 -40.74
CA ALA A 40 28.64 29.10 -39.31
C ALA A 40 27.15 28.88 -39.00
N VAL A 41 26.26 29.53 -39.76
CA VAL A 41 24.81 29.34 -39.62
C VAL A 41 24.41 27.94 -40.07
N TRP A 42 24.95 27.47 -41.20
CA TRP A 42 24.68 26.13 -41.72
C TRP A 42 25.13 25.03 -40.75
N GLU A 43 26.36 25.13 -40.23
CA GLU A 43 26.90 24.20 -39.23
C GLU A 43 26.01 24.10 -37.98
N LYS A 44 25.38 25.22 -37.59
CA LYS A 44 24.47 25.27 -36.45
C LYS A 44 23.13 24.58 -36.73
N ILE A 45 22.62 24.64 -37.96
CA ILE A 45 21.28 24.15 -38.32
C ILE A 45 21.27 22.82 -39.07
N LYS A 46 22.41 22.28 -39.50
CA LYS A 46 22.48 21.04 -40.32
C LYS A 46 21.90 19.79 -39.65
N GLY A 47 21.71 19.81 -38.33
CA GLY A 47 21.10 18.71 -37.57
C GLY A 47 19.56 18.72 -37.57
N ASP A 48 18.94 19.84 -37.93
CA ASP A 48 17.49 19.94 -38.01
C ASP A 48 16.98 19.32 -39.31
N LEU A 49 16.02 18.40 -39.17
CA LEU A 49 15.44 17.62 -40.27
C LEU A 49 14.88 18.49 -41.41
N LEU A 50 14.54 19.74 -41.12
CA LEU A 50 14.00 20.72 -42.09
C LEU A 50 15.03 21.19 -43.13
N PHE A 51 16.33 21.10 -42.81
CA PHE A 51 17.41 21.63 -43.67
C PHE A 51 18.28 20.57 -44.33
N GLY A 52 17.88 19.30 -44.21
CA GLY A 52 18.57 18.15 -44.80
C GLY A 52 18.80 18.31 -46.31
N GLY A 53 19.98 18.77 -46.71
CA GLY A 53 20.39 18.91 -48.11
C GLY A 53 20.53 20.34 -48.65
N VAL A 54 20.30 21.39 -47.85
CA VAL A 54 20.68 22.75 -48.25
C VAL A 54 22.18 22.91 -48.07
N SER A 55 22.92 23.31 -49.11
CA SER A 55 24.35 23.65 -49.02
C SER A 55 24.52 25.08 -48.48
N PRO A 56 25.54 25.39 -47.66
CA PRO A 56 25.77 26.74 -47.14
C PRO A 56 25.88 27.79 -48.25
N VAL A 57 26.40 27.43 -49.42
CA VAL A 57 26.50 28.30 -50.61
C VAL A 57 25.12 28.76 -51.12
N ARG A 58 24.06 28.00 -50.83
CA ARG A 58 22.69 28.33 -51.24
C ARG A 58 21.98 29.27 -50.26
N LEU A 59 22.53 29.47 -49.06
CA LEU A 59 22.01 30.47 -48.13
C LEU A 59 22.31 31.87 -48.68
N LYS A 60 21.30 32.73 -48.72
CA LYS A 60 21.47 34.13 -49.10
C LYS A 60 21.39 34.98 -47.85
N VAL A 61 22.26 35.99 -47.74
CA VAL A 61 22.35 36.84 -46.56
C VAL A 61 22.01 38.27 -46.97
N TYR A 62 21.10 38.90 -46.23
CA TYR A 62 20.63 40.25 -46.47
C TYR A 62 20.84 41.10 -45.22
N PRO A 63 21.21 42.39 -45.34
CA PRO A 63 21.43 43.25 -44.19
C PRO A 63 20.10 43.78 -43.62
N THR A 64 19.08 43.97 -44.46
CA THR A 64 17.74 44.39 -44.05
C THR A 64 16.64 43.56 -44.69
N LYS A 65 15.41 43.69 -44.17
CA LYS A 65 14.25 42.99 -44.72
C LYS A 65 13.86 43.50 -46.12
N ASP A 66 14.09 44.79 -46.38
CA ASP A 66 13.73 45.42 -47.66
C ASP A 66 14.61 44.89 -48.81
N ASP A 67 15.87 44.55 -48.53
CA ASP A 67 16.82 44.00 -49.50
C ASP A 67 16.42 42.61 -50.01
N ILE A 68 15.66 41.85 -49.21
CA ILE A 68 15.10 40.55 -49.62
C ILE A 68 14.14 40.75 -50.78
N THR A 69 13.25 41.75 -50.66
CA THR A 69 12.24 42.09 -51.68
C THR A 69 12.90 42.64 -52.94
N ALA A 70 13.96 43.44 -52.78
CA ALA A 70 14.79 43.92 -53.88
C ALA A 70 15.68 42.85 -54.51
N LYS A 71 15.77 41.65 -53.90
CA LYS A 71 16.63 40.52 -54.31
C LYS A 71 18.10 40.91 -54.42
N MET A 72 18.60 41.73 -53.50
CA MET A 72 19.98 42.18 -53.44
C MET A 72 20.73 41.54 -52.26
N PRO A 73 21.13 40.25 -52.36
CA PRO A 73 21.90 39.62 -51.31
C PRO A 73 23.31 40.23 -51.21
N LEU A 74 23.90 40.17 -50.03
CA LEU A 74 25.32 40.49 -49.87
C LEU A 74 26.19 39.49 -50.63
N GLU A 75 27.22 40.01 -51.29
CA GLU A 75 28.25 39.19 -51.93
C GLU A 75 28.98 38.35 -50.88
N SER A 76 29.41 37.14 -51.26
CA SER A 76 30.06 36.21 -50.33
C SER A 76 31.31 36.81 -49.67
N SER A 77 32.08 37.63 -50.41
CA SER A 77 33.28 38.30 -49.92
C SER A 77 33.02 39.66 -49.25
N ALA A 78 31.76 40.08 -49.10
CA ALA A 78 31.45 41.35 -48.45
C ALA A 78 31.82 41.28 -46.95
N PRO A 79 32.53 42.28 -46.41
CA PRO A 79 32.85 42.29 -44.98
C PRO A 79 31.55 42.45 -44.18
N VAL A 80 31.40 41.67 -43.12
CA VAL A 80 30.21 41.80 -42.25
C VAL A 80 30.41 43.01 -41.34
N SER A 81 29.53 44.00 -41.39
CA SER A 81 29.67 45.21 -40.56
C SER A 81 29.52 44.88 -39.06
N ASN A 82 30.01 45.76 -38.18
CA ASN A 82 29.80 45.62 -36.73
C ASN A 82 28.36 45.97 -36.29
N GLU A 83 27.53 46.49 -37.21
CA GLU A 83 26.16 46.89 -36.91
C GLU A 83 25.26 45.68 -36.59
N HIS A 84 25.66 44.47 -37.01
CA HIS A 84 24.96 43.21 -36.74
C HIS A 84 25.38 42.51 -35.42
N ALA A 85 26.11 43.23 -34.57
CA ALA A 85 26.47 42.75 -33.23
C ALA A 85 25.31 42.88 -32.21
N ASP A 86 24.28 43.66 -32.53
CA ASP A 86 23.06 43.82 -31.73
C ASP A 86 21.93 42.89 -32.23
N LYS A 87 21.16 42.34 -31.29
CA LYS A 87 19.97 41.53 -31.56
C LYS A 87 18.89 42.33 -32.32
N ASN A 88 18.89 43.66 -32.18
CA ASN A 88 17.91 44.54 -32.84
C ASN A 88 18.18 44.74 -34.35
N THR A 89 19.36 44.36 -34.84
CA THR A 89 19.81 44.55 -36.22
C THR A 89 20.40 43.25 -36.81
N PRO A 90 19.65 42.12 -36.79
CA PRO A 90 20.17 40.84 -37.25
C PRO A 90 20.34 40.81 -38.77
N LEU A 91 21.23 39.94 -39.24
CA LEU A 91 21.26 39.55 -40.65
C LEU A 91 20.07 38.64 -40.97
N PHE A 92 19.50 38.81 -42.15
CA PHE A 92 18.43 37.94 -42.64
C PHE A 92 19.04 36.85 -43.52
N VAL A 93 18.97 35.59 -43.05
CA VAL A 93 19.51 34.44 -43.78
C VAL A 93 18.36 33.69 -44.42
N VAL A 94 18.24 33.83 -45.74
CA VAL A 94 17.19 33.21 -46.53
C VAL A 94 17.56 31.76 -46.82
N VAL A 95 16.72 30.85 -46.34
CA VAL A 95 16.77 29.44 -46.68
C VAL A 95 15.94 29.25 -47.96
N PRO A 96 16.56 28.88 -49.09
CA PRO A 96 15.82 28.65 -50.32
C PRO A 96 14.85 27.49 -50.11
N LYS A 97 13.58 27.68 -50.48
CA LYS A 97 12.60 26.60 -50.51
C LYS A 97 13.14 25.55 -51.45
N ASN A 98 13.55 24.39 -50.93
CA ASN A 98 13.99 23.30 -51.78
C ASN A 98 12.81 22.96 -52.71
N ALA A 99 12.94 23.25 -54.01
CA ALA A 99 12.25 22.46 -55.01
C ALA A 99 12.52 21.00 -54.67
N PRO A 100 11.51 20.13 -54.61
CA PRO A 100 11.67 18.78 -54.09
C PRO A 100 12.77 18.11 -54.89
N ALA A 101 13.96 18.02 -54.29
CA ALA A 101 14.92 17.06 -54.74
C ALA A 101 14.28 15.74 -54.37
N GLU A 102 13.70 15.07 -55.36
CA GLU A 102 13.30 13.67 -55.32
C GLU A 102 14.53 12.83 -54.98
N ARG A 103 14.98 12.89 -53.73
CA ARG A 103 15.73 11.81 -53.12
C ARG A 103 14.68 10.92 -52.53
N SER A 104 14.12 10.06 -53.37
CA SER A 104 13.38 8.89 -52.93
C SER A 104 14.32 8.09 -52.03
N VAL A 105 14.20 8.27 -50.72
CA VAL A 105 14.70 7.29 -49.77
C VAL A 105 13.89 6.03 -50.08
N SER A 106 14.54 5.02 -50.67
CA SER A 106 13.83 3.82 -51.08
C SER A 106 13.12 3.22 -49.87
N PHE A 107 11.90 2.72 -50.05
CA PHE A 107 11.10 2.11 -48.99
C PHE A 107 11.90 1.08 -48.16
N ALA A 108 12.80 0.33 -48.81
CA ALA A 108 13.71 -0.62 -48.15
C ALA A 108 14.67 0.00 -47.11
N VAL A 109 15.04 1.28 -47.27
CA VAL A 109 15.86 1.99 -46.28
C VAL A 109 15.01 2.40 -45.08
N LEU A 110 13.76 2.80 -45.31
CA LEU A 110 12.82 3.12 -44.23
C LEU A 110 12.44 1.88 -43.43
N GLU A 111 12.15 0.75 -44.08
CA GLU A 111 11.88 -0.53 -43.39
C GLU A 111 13.05 -0.94 -42.50
N LYS A 112 14.28 -0.86 -43.02
CA LYS A 112 15.48 -1.19 -42.24
C LYS A 112 15.69 -0.25 -41.04
N TRP A 113 15.28 1.01 -41.15
CA TRP A 113 15.31 1.96 -40.03
C TRP A 113 14.24 1.65 -39.00
N MET A 114 13.01 1.32 -39.41
CA MET A 114 11.92 0.94 -38.51
C MET A 114 12.25 -0.34 -37.75
N GLU A 115 12.74 -1.38 -38.43
CA GLU A 115 13.14 -2.65 -37.78
C GLU A 115 14.23 -2.43 -36.73
N LYS A 116 15.19 -1.52 -37.01
CA LYS A 116 16.25 -1.17 -36.07
C LYS A 116 15.71 -0.39 -34.86
N LEU A 117 14.70 0.46 -35.07
CA LEU A 117 14.04 1.19 -34.00
C LEU A 117 13.22 0.24 -33.10
N GLU A 118 12.44 -0.66 -33.69
CA GLU A 118 11.65 -1.67 -32.96
C GLU A 118 12.56 -2.54 -32.09
N LYS A 119 13.63 -3.11 -32.67
CA LYS A 119 14.63 -3.89 -31.91
C LYS A 119 15.31 -3.09 -30.81
N GLY A 120 15.56 -1.81 -31.03
CA GLY A 120 16.12 -0.92 -30.00
C GLY A 120 15.14 -0.66 -28.86
N LEU A 121 13.85 -0.59 -29.16
CA LEU A 121 12.78 -0.34 -28.20
C LEU A 121 12.46 -1.58 -27.37
N GLU A 122 12.39 -2.76 -28.01
CA GLU A 122 12.26 -4.06 -27.33
C GLU A 122 13.42 -4.29 -26.35
N LYS A 123 14.66 -4.10 -26.82
CA LYS A 123 15.85 -4.22 -25.97
C LYS A 123 15.83 -3.24 -24.79
N GLY A 124 15.43 -1.99 -25.04
CA GLY A 124 15.30 -0.98 -23.97
C GLY A 124 14.22 -1.32 -22.95
N LEU A 125 13.13 -1.99 -23.38
CA LEU A 125 12.06 -2.44 -22.50
C LEU A 125 12.52 -3.62 -21.62
N GLU A 126 13.23 -4.59 -22.20
CA GLU A 126 13.82 -5.72 -21.45
C GLU A 126 14.81 -5.23 -20.38
N GLU A 127 15.73 -4.32 -20.75
CA GLU A 127 16.70 -3.73 -19.81
C GLU A 127 16.00 -2.97 -18.65
N LEU A 128 14.89 -2.29 -18.92
CA LEU A 128 14.09 -1.61 -17.90
C LEU A 128 13.35 -2.60 -16.99
N GLN A 129 12.82 -3.70 -17.54
CA GLN A 129 12.15 -4.75 -16.77
C GLN A 129 13.13 -5.45 -15.83
N GLU A 130 14.32 -5.83 -16.33
CA GLU A 130 15.37 -6.43 -15.50
C GLU A 130 15.81 -5.49 -14.39
N LYS A 131 16.00 -4.20 -14.70
CA LYS A 131 16.38 -3.19 -13.69
C LYS A 131 15.30 -3.01 -12.64
N LEU A 132 14.03 -2.93 -13.04
CA LEU A 132 12.90 -2.83 -12.12
C LEU A 132 12.85 -4.05 -11.19
N HIS A 133 13.00 -5.26 -11.73
CA HIS A 133 13.02 -6.49 -10.95
C HIS A 133 14.19 -6.52 -9.95
N ALA A 134 15.39 -6.10 -10.37
CA ALA A 134 16.56 -6.00 -9.50
C ALA A 134 16.38 -4.96 -8.37
N ASP A 135 15.76 -3.82 -8.66
CA ASP A 135 15.47 -2.78 -7.67
C ASP A 135 14.40 -3.22 -6.66
N VAL A 136 13.34 -3.91 -7.12
CA VAL A 136 12.32 -4.54 -6.25
C VAL A 136 12.97 -5.54 -5.30
N LYS A 137 13.77 -6.48 -5.84
CA LYS A 137 14.47 -7.49 -5.03
C LYS A 137 15.41 -6.87 -3.98
N ARG A 138 16.07 -5.75 -4.33
CA ARG A 138 16.92 -5.00 -3.38
C ARG A 138 16.10 -4.35 -2.27
N ILE A 139 14.94 -3.78 -2.59
CA ILE A 139 14.04 -3.18 -1.60
C ILE A 139 13.51 -4.25 -0.65
N GLU A 140 13.10 -5.40 -1.16
CA GLU A 140 12.64 -6.55 -0.36
C GLU A 140 13.72 -7.03 0.62
N LEU A 141 14.95 -7.27 0.12
CA LEU A 141 16.08 -7.67 0.96
C LEU A 141 16.40 -6.64 2.06
N SER A 142 16.29 -5.35 1.77
CA SER A 142 16.57 -4.29 2.76
C SER A 142 15.45 -4.09 3.79
N SER A 143 14.21 -4.44 3.43
CA SER A 143 13.02 -4.25 4.29
C SER A 143 12.66 -5.49 5.10
N ALA A 144 13.06 -6.69 4.69
CA ALA A 144 12.80 -7.95 5.39
C ALA A 144 13.21 -7.95 6.88
N PRO A 145 14.38 -7.43 7.31
CA PRO A 145 14.73 -7.39 8.74
C PRO A 145 13.84 -6.47 9.58
N LEU A 146 13.33 -5.39 8.99
CA LEU A 146 12.41 -4.46 9.66
C LEU A 146 11.02 -5.06 9.81
N VAL A 147 10.59 -5.80 8.79
CA VAL A 147 9.34 -6.58 8.81
C VAL A 147 9.43 -7.66 9.89
N GLU A 148 10.52 -8.42 9.93
CA GLU A 148 10.72 -9.49 10.92
C GLU A 148 10.74 -8.97 12.36
N ASP A 149 11.48 -7.87 12.62
CA ASP A 149 11.48 -7.24 13.95
C ASP A 149 10.09 -6.71 14.33
N PHE A 150 9.34 -6.19 13.35
CA PHE A 150 7.95 -5.80 13.56
C PHE A 150 7.09 -7.00 13.94
N ILE A 151 7.13 -8.09 13.18
CA ILE A 151 6.32 -9.28 13.46
C ILE A 151 6.64 -9.83 14.85
N ARG A 152 7.93 -9.94 15.14
CA ARG A 152 8.41 -10.33 16.46
C ARG A 152 7.91 -9.39 17.55
N ARG A 153 7.76 -8.09 17.28
CA ARG A 153 7.22 -7.11 18.24
C ARG A 153 5.73 -7.31 18.47
N TYR A 154 4.92 -7.53 17.42
CA TYR A 154 3.45 -7.60 17.50
C TYR A 154 2.86 -9.02 17.43
N ARG A 155 3.67 -10.05 17.65
CA ARG A 155 3.18 -11.43 17.79
C ARG A 155 2.16 -11.53 18.94
N TYR A 156 0.98 -12.08 18.65
CA TYR A 156 -0.07 -12.37 19.64
C TYR A 156 0.31 -13.65 20.39
N THR A 157 0.74 -13.49 21.64
CA THR A 157 0.95 -14.57 22.62
C THR A 157 0.43 -14.17 24.00
N SER A 158 0.11 -15.15 24.86
CA SER A 158 -0.28 -14.92 26.26
C SER A 158 0.81 -14.20 27.09
N ASP A 159 2.08 -14.50 26.81
CA ASP A 159 3.25 -13.93 27.49
C ASP A 159 3.39 -12.41 27.35
N LYS A 160 2.88 -11.85 26.24
CA LYS A 160 2.91 -10.40 25.99
C LYS A 160 1.67 -9.73 26.56
N ILE A 161 1.55 -9.84 27.88
CA ILE A 161 0.85 -8.95 28.81
C ILE A 161 -0.26 -8.09 28.17
N THR A 162 -1.47 -8.65 28.15
CA THR A 162 -2.66 -8.00 28.71
C THR A 162 -2.77 -8.33 30.21
N ARG A 163 -1.66 -8.36 30.97
CA ARG A 163 -1.58 -8.47 32.46
C ARG A 163 -2.24 -7.30 33.23
N VAL A 164 -3.17 -6.58 32.60
CA VAL A 164 -4.00 -5.60 33.29
C VAL A 164 -5.46 -5.83 32.95
N SER A 165 -5.95 -7.03 33.28
CA SER A 165 -7.28 -7.18 33.88
C SER A 165 -7.38 -6.48 35.26
N ARG A 166 -6.61 -5.41 35.54
CA ARG A 166 -6.60 -4.68 36.83
C ARG A 166 -7.65 -3.58 36.92
N GLY A 167 -8.71 -3.67 36.13
CA GLY A 167 -9.90 -2.89 36.40
C GLY A 167 -11.10 -3.48 35.71
N ASP A 168 -12.15 -3.73 36.48
CA ASP A 168 -13.52 -3.88 35.95
C ASP A 168 -13.93 -2.68 35.07
N GLY A 169 -13.13 -1.61 35.00
CA GLY A 169 -13.33 -0.42 34.18
C GLY A 169 -13.51 -0.71 32.69
N PHE A 170 -12.56 -1.38 32.02
CA PHE A 170 -12.68 -1.63 30.58
C PHE A 170 -13.84 -2.59 30.27
N LYS A 171 -13.97 -3.66 31.04
CA LYS A 171 -15.12 -4.56 30.92
C LYS A 171 -16.46 -3.83 31.11
N ARG A 172 -16.54 -2.86 32.03
CA ARG A 172 -17.72 -2.02 32.23
C ARG A 172 -17.96 -1.07 31.07
N THR A 173 -16.93 -0.51 30.44
CA THR A 173 -17.13 0.31 29.23
C THR A 173 -17.64 -0.52 28.06
N LEU A 174 -17.19 -1.77 27.91
CA LEU A 174 -17.71 -2.71 26.90
C LEU A 174 -19.17 -3.08 27.16
N LEU A 175 -19.53 -3.39 28.41
CA LEU A 175 -20.92 -3.66 28.81
C LEU A 175 -21.84 -2.48 28.51
N GLN A 176 -21.39 -1.27 28.81
CA GLN A 176 -22.15 -0.06 28.50
C GLN A 176 -22.27 0.15 26.99
N TYR A 177 -21.20 -0.09 26.23
CA TYR A 177 -21.18 0.16 24.80
C TYR A 177 -22.04 -0.84 24.02
N TYR A 178 -21.88 -2.15 24.25
CA TYR A 178 -22.56 -3.18 23.47
C TYR A 178 -23.96 -3.53 23.98
N PHE A 179 -24.22 -3.35 25.27
CA PHE A 179 -25.47 -3.83 25.89
C PHE A 179 -26.19 -2.74 26.71
N ASN A 180 -25.66 -1.52 26.79
CA ASN A 180 -26.21 -0.43 27.62
C ASN A 180 -26.37 -0.81 29.11
N ILE A 181 -25.46 -1.64 29.62
CA ILE A 181 -25.46 -2.12 31.02
C ILE A 181 -24.49 -1.26 31.85
N GLN A 182 -25.03 -0.54 32.84
CA GLN A 182 -24.26 0.31 33.77
C GLN A 182 -24.15 -0.26 35.19
N HIS A 183 -25.01 -1.21 35.53
CA HIS A 183 -25.12 -1.78 36.86
C HIS A 183 -24.44 -3.16 36.95
N PRO A 184 -24.11 -3.64 38.17
CA PRO A 184 -23.58 -4.99 38.36
C PRO A 184 -24.56 -6.04 37.83
N VAL A 185 -24.04 -7.03 37.11
CA VAL A 185 -24.79 -8.16 36.55
C VAL A 185 -24.16 -9.48 36.98
N ASP A 186 -24.99 -10.51 37.09
CA ASP A 186 -24.55 -11.86 37.45
C ASP A 186 -24.02 -12.66 36.25
N SER A 187 -24.46 -12.29 35.04
CA SER A 187 -24.09 -12.92 33.78
C SER A 187 -23.85 -11.91 32.67
N ILE A 188 -23.07 -12.32 31.68
CA ILE A 188 -22.75 -11.54 30.49
C ILE A 188 -22.84 -12.46 29.27
N ARG A 189 -23.42 -11.95 28.19
CA ARG A 189 -23.40 -12.63 26.89
C ARG A 189 -22.00 -12.63 26.29
N CYS A 190 -21.43 -13.80 26.06
CA CYS A 190 -20.23 -13.92 25.23
C CYS A 190 -20.61 -13.57 23.79
N MET A 191 -19.87 -12.65 23.17
CA MET A 191 -20.16 -12.21 21.82
C MET A 191 -20.01 -13.35 20.82
N LEU A 192 -18.96 -14.16 20.92
CA LEU A 192 -18.70 -15.28 20.01
C LEU A 192 -19.75 -16.40 20.07
N SER A 193 -20.08 -16.91 21.26
CA SER A 193 -21.07 -18.00 21.38
C SER A 193 -22.52 -17.53 21.45
N GLY A 194 -22.76 -16.25 21.73
CA GLY A 194 -24.10 -15.71 21.99
C GLY A 194 -24.73 -16.17 23.32
N ILE A 195 -24.03 -16.96 24.14
CA ILE A 195 -24.55 -17.54 25.39
C ILE A 195 -24.30 -16.59 26.57
N GLU A 196 -25.28 -16.46 27.46
CA GLU A 196 -25.12 -15.77 28.74
C GLU A 196 -24.42 -16.65 29.78
N LEU A 197 -23.20 -16.24 30.14
CA LEU A 197 -22.31 -16.96 31.04
C LEU A 197 -22.12 -16.20 32.34
N PRO A 198 -21.75 -16.87 33.45
CA PRO A 198 -21.45 -16.17 34.70
C PRO A 198 -20.39 -15.08 34.49
N VAL A 199 -20.61 -13.90 35.09
CA VAL A 199 -19.82 -12.69 34.84
C VAL A 199 -18.31 -12.91 34.94
N ASN A 200 -17.84 -13.76 35.86
CA ASN A 200 -16.42 -14.01 36.11
C ASN A 200 -15.72 -14.83 35.01
N HIS A 201 -16.46 -15.38 34.05
CA HIS A 201 -15.93 -16.20 32.96
C HIS A 201 -15.95 -15.49 31.60
N VAL A 202 -16.54 -14.30 31.52
CA VAL A 202 -16.44 -13.42 30.35
C VAL A 202 -15.44 -12.31 30.66
N ILE A 203 -14.50 -12.08 29.76
CA ILE A 203 -13.48 -11.03 29.86
C ILE A 203 -13.69 -9.99 28.76
N GLY A 204 -13.28 -8.75 29.05
CA GLY A 204 -13.11 -7.74 28.01
C GLY A 204 -11.73 -7.87 27.40
N GLY A 205 -11.62 -8.63 26.31
CA GLY A 205 -10.36 -8.81 25.59
C GLY A 205 -10.11 -7.61 24.67
N HIS A 206 -8.91 -7.02 24.73
CA HIS A 206 -8.52 -5.98 23.79
C HIS A 206 -8.20 -6.59 22.42
N LEU A 207 -8.67 -5.96 21.35
CA LEU A 207 -8.37 -6.39 19.98
C LEU A 207 -6.92 -6.10 19.62
N PHE A 208 -6.44 -4.90 19.95
CA PHE A 208 -5.03 -4.54 19.91
C PHE A 208 -4.51 -4.47 21.35
N LYS A 209 -3.45 -5.23 21.67
CA LYS A 209 -3.02 -5.47 23.04
C LYS A 209 -2.53 -4.20 23.74
N GLU A 210 -2.80 -4.09 25.04
CA GLU A 210 -2.36 -2.98 25.90
C GLU A 210 -0.85 -2.77 25.88
N CYS A 211 -0.06 -3.84 25.79
CA CYS A 211 1.40 -3.77 25.70
C CYS A 211 1.91 -3.03 24.45
N TRP A 212 1.03 -2.74 23.48
CA TRP A 212 1.32 -2.00 22.26
C TRP A 212 0.72 -0.59 22.23
N LYS A 213 0.23 -0.08 23.38
CA LYS A 213 -0.45 1.22 23.45
C LYS A 213 0.32 2.38 22.81
N ASP A 214 1.65 2.39 22.94
CA ASP A 214 2.53 3.43 22.40
C ASP A 214 2.56 3.44 20.85
N SER A 215 1.98 2.42 20.22
CA SER A 215 1.91 2.25 18.77
C SER A 215 0.48 2.31 18.22
N CYS A 216 -0.54 2.48 19.08
CA CYS A 216 -1.95 2.52 18.66
C CYS A 216 -2.25 3.63 17.67
N TYR A 217 -1.74 4.84 17.94
CA TYR A 217 -2.06 6.02 17.13
C TYR A 217 -1.36 5.99 15.77
N ASP A 218 -0.06 5.67 15.78
CA ASP A 218 0.77 5.68 14.58
C ASP A 218 0.43 4.51 13.64
N ARG A 219 -0.01 3.38 14.18
CA ARG A 219 -0.26 2.16 13.38
C ARG A 219 -1.72 1.96 13.03
N LEU A 220 -2.61 2.23 13.97
CA LEU A 220 -4.03 1.94 13.81
C LEU A 220 -4.90 3.20 13.99
N GLY A 221 -4.33 4.38 14.21
CA GLY A 221 -5.09 5.63 14.17
C GLY A 221 -6.11 5.83 15.29
N PHE A 222 -5.98 5.16 16.43
CA PHE A 222 -6.75 5.48 17.64
C PHE A 222 -5.83 5.77 18.82
N GLN A 223 -6.29 6.64 19.72
CA GLN A 223 -5.47 7.16 20.84
C GLN A 223 -5.73 6.43 22.16
N LYS A 224 -6.95 5.93 22.36
CA LYS A 224 -7.38 5.33 23.63
C LYS A 224 -7.43 3.82 23.49
N ILE A 225 -6.50 3.14 24.16
CA ILE A 225 -6.42 1.68 24.18
C ILE A 225 -7.69 1.04 24.80
N ASP A 226 -8.25 1.65 25.84
CA ASP A 226 -9.52 1.29 26.49
C ASP A 226 -10.77 1.88 25.79
N ASP A 227 -10.66 2.21 24.51
CA ASP A 227 -11.84 2.51 23.70
C ASP A 227 -12.68 1.22 23.58
N PRO A 228 -14.00 1.23 23.89
CA PRO A 228 -14.80 0.02 23.79
C PRO A 228 -14.85 -0.58 22.37
N ARG A 229 -14.55 0.20 21.33
CA ARG A 229 -14.39 -0.30 19.97
C ARG A 229 -13.13 -1.17 19.80
N ASN A 230 -12.12 -1.02 20.67
CA ASN A 230 -10.91 -1.87 20.73
C ASN A 230 -11.11 -3.11 21.62
N GLY A 231 -12.33 -3.54 21.93
CA GLY A 231 -12.51 -4.74 22.72
C GLY A 231 -13.77 -5.53 22.41
N LEU A 232 -13.75 -6.77 22.86
CA LEU A 232 -14.85 -7.73 22.76
C LEU A 232 -15.11 -8.40 24.11
N LEU A 233 -16.36 -8.77 24.35
CA LEU A 233 -16.74 -9.57 25.52
C LEU A 233 -16.70 -11.06 25.14
N LEU A 234 -15.62 -11.73 25.54
CA LEU A 234 -15.34 -13.12 25.15
C LEU A 234 -15.31 -14.04 26.36
N PHE A 235 -15.75 -15.28 26.18
CA PHE A 235 -15.52 -16.35 27.15
C PHE A 235 -14.01 -16.62 27.23
N LYS A 236 -13.46 -16.76 28.45
CA LYS A 236 -12.01 -16.84 28.69
C LYS A 236 -11.25 -17.79 27.75
N PRO A 237 -11.70 -19.03 27.47
CA PRO A 237 -11.02 -19.92 26.52
C PRO A 237 -10.98 -19.40 25.08
N PHE A 238 -12.02 -18.70 24.62
CA PHE A 238 -11.98 -18.08 23.29
C PHE A 238 -11.02 -16.89 23.25
N GLU A 239 -11.00 -16.09 24.31
CA GLU A 239 -10.04 -15.00 24.40
C GLU A 239 -8.60 -15.53 24.44
N TYR A 240 -8.32 -16.58 25.21
CA TYR A 240 -7.01 -17.23 25.24
C TYR A 240 -6.61 -17.80 23.87
N ALA A 241 -7.53 -18.46 23.17
CA ALA A 241 -7.28 -18.97 21.82
C ALA A 241 -7.01 -17.84 20.81
N PHE A 242 -7.72 -16.71 20.93
CA PHE A 242 -7.50 -15.52 20.10
C PHE A 242 -6.13 -14.87 20.39
N ASP A 243 -5.78 -14.76 21.67
CA ASP A 243 -4.55 -14.12 22.13
C ASP A 243 -3.28 -14.92 21.82
N ASN A 244 -3.42 -16.22 21.58
CA ASN A 244 -2.37 -17.14 21.13
C ASN A 244 -2.47 -17.51 19.64
N SER A 245 -3.31 -16.79 18.88
CA SER A 245 -3.47 -17.01 17.42
C SER A 245 -3.96 -18.40 17.00
N HIS A 246 -4.48 -19.21 17.92
CA HIS A 246 -5.11 -20.49 17.55
C HIS A 246 -6.39 -20.26 16.72
N ILE A 247 -7.03 -19.11 16.92
CA ILE A 247 -8.17 -18.63 16.13
C ILE A 247 -7.94 -17.19 15.68
N CYS A 248 -8.65 -16.79 14.63
CA CYS A 248 -8.82 -15.39 14.25
C CYS A 248 -10.26 -15.11 13.85
N PHE A 249 -10.58 -13.83 13.69
CA PHE A 249 -11.88 -13.39 13.19
C PHE A 249 -11.74 -12.83 11.79
N GLN A 250 -12.63 -13.25 10.89
CA GLN A 250 -12.67 -12.82 9.49
C GLN A 250 -14.01 -12.12 9.20
N PHE A 251 -14.02 -11.18 8.28
CA PHE A 251 -15.24 -10.49 7.89
C PHE A 251 -15.83 -11.17 6.66
N SER A 252 -17.07 -11.63 6.76
CA SER A 252 -17.83 -12.09 5.60
C SER A 252 -18.57 -10.90 5.00
N ALA A 253 -18.08 -10.42 3.84
CA ALA A 253 -18.74 -9.35 3.10
C ALA A 253 -20.14 -9.75 2.62
N GLU A 254 -20.34 -11.04 2.29
CA GLU A 254 -21.63 -11.59 1.89
C GLU A 254 -22.70 -11.43 2.98
N HIS A 255 -22.31 -11.63 4.24
CA HIS A 255 -23.24 -11.63 5.37
C HIS A 255 -23.17 -10.35 6.22
N GLY A 256 -22.16 -9.50 6.00
CA GLY A 256 -21.94 -8.29 6.79
C GLY A 256 -21.63 -8.57 8.27
N ILE A 257 -21.04 -9.73 8.58
CA ILE A 257 -20.74 -10.19 9.94
C ILE A 257 -19.32 -10.71 10.05
N PHE A 258 -18.76 -10.63 11.26
CA PHE A 258 -17.52 -11.32 11.58
C PHE A 258 -17.77 -12.78 11.94
N THR A 259 -16.94 -13.67 11.40
CA THR A 259 -16.95 -15.12 11.63
C THR A 259 -15.61 -15.58 12.21
N MET A 260 -15.62 -16.62 13.04
CA MET A 260 -14.38 -17.22 13.55
C MET A 260 -13.77 -18.17 12.52
N ARG A 261 -12.44 -18.17 12.40
CA ARG A 261 -11.66 -19.18 11.68
C ARG A 261 -10.66 -19.82 12.63
N ILE A 262 -10.52 -21.14 12.53
CA ILE A 262 -9.51 -21.89 13.28
C ILE A 262 -8.22 -21.88 12.46
N LEU A 263 -7.11 -21.58 13.13
CA LEU A 263 -5.78 -21.58 12.53
C LEU A 263 -4.96 -22.77 13.01
N ASP A 264 -4.99 -23.08 14.32
CA ASP A 264 -4.38 -24.29 14.85
C ASP A 264 -5.31 -25.50 14.65
N PRO A 265 -4.99 -26.46 13.75
CA PRO A 265 -5.85 -27.62 13.52
C PRO A 265 -5.95 -28.53 14.74
N SER A 266 -4.99 -28.48 15.68
CA SER A 266 -4.95 -29.32 16.87
C SER A 266 -6.13 -29.07 17.82
N ILE A 267 -6.68 -27.85 17.83
CA ILE A 267 -7.80 -27.48 18.70
C ILE A 267 -9.17 -27.82 18.09
N ARG A 268 -9.24 -28.06 16.77
CA ARG A 268 -10.52 -28.20 16.03
C ARG A 268 -11.42 -29.31 16.59
N ALA A 269 -10.80 -30.43 16.98
CA ALA A 269 -11.50 -31.60 17.51
C ALA A 269 -11.77 -31.51 19.02
N LEU A 270 -11.07 -30.62 19.73
CA LEU A 270 -11.20 -30.47 21.18
C LEU A 270 -12.52 -29.81 21.53
N THR A 271 -13.18 -30.34 22.54
CA THR A 271 -14.18 -29.62 23.30
C THR A 271 -13.55 -28.45 24.05
N LEU A 272 -14.35 -27.44 24.38
CA LEU A 272 -13.91 -26.33 25.22
C LEU A 272 -13.37 -26.81 26.57
N ARG A 273 -13.93 -27.89 27.14
CA ARG A 273 -13.39 -28.54 28.35
C ARG A 273 -11.99 -29.10 28.13
N GLU A 274 -11.80 -29.95 27.12
CA GLU A 274 -10.50 -30.56 26.83
C GLU A 274 -9.43 -29.50 26.53
N TYR A 275 -9.81 -28.41 25.87
CA TYR A 275 -8.91 -27.29 25.65
C TYR A 275 -8.49 -26.61 26.96
N ILE A 276 -9.42 -26.33 27.88
CA ILE A 276 -9.08 -25.77 29.20
C ILE A 276 -8.17 -26.72 29.99
N GLU A 277 -8.42 -28.02 29.93
CA GLU A 277 -7.60 -29.04 30.61
C GLU A 277 -6.18 -29.14 30.02
N ARG A 278 -6.01 -28.75 28.75
CA ARG A 278 -4.71 -28.72 28.05
C ARG A 278 -3.89 -27.46 28.36
N GLU A 279 -4.55 -26.33 28.57
CA GLU A 279 -3.91 -25.01 28.69
C GLU A 279 -3.84 -24.54 30.15
N ASP A 280 -2.67 -24.66 30.78
CA ASP A 280 -2.46 -24.37 32.22
C ASP A 280 -2.75 -22.92 32.64
N GLU A 281 -2.72 -21.97 31.69
CA GLU A 281 -2.98 -20.55 31.96
C GLU A 281 -4.46 -20.20 32.09
N ILE A 282 -5.36 -21.09 31.65
CA ILE A 282 -6.80 -20.86 31.73
C ILE A 282 -7.31 -21.18 33.14
N ASP A 283 -8.22 -20.35 33.65
CA ASP A 283 -8.78 -20.51 35.00
C ASP A 283 -9.60 -21.81 35.16
N ASN A 284 -8.95 -22.86 35.68
CA ASN A 284 -9.54 -24.19 35.90
C ASN A 284 -10.77 -24.20 36.82
N ARG A 285 -11.06 -23.10 37.54
CA ARG A 285 -12.33 -22.95 38.27
C ARG A 285 -13.55 -22.99 37.34
N ILE A 286 -13.38 -22.77 36.04
CA ILE A 286 -14.44 -22.95 35.04
C ILE A 286 -14.93 -24.41 35.00
N LEU A 287 -14.07 -25.39 35.30
CA LEU A 287 -14.35 -26.82 35.16
C LEU A 287 -15.08 -27.45 36.36
N GLN A 288 -15.44 -26.65 37.38
CA GLN A 288 -16.19 -27.08 38.56
C GLN A 288 -17.47 -27.83 38.19
N SER A 289 -17.82 -28.83 39.02
CA SER A 289 -19.07 -29.56 38.84
C SER A 289 -20.29 -28.68 39.14
N ARG A 290 -21.46 -29.11 38.67
CA ARG A 290 -22.72 -28.41 38.94
C ARG A 290 -22.99 -28.32 40.46
N GLU A 291 -22.66 -29.36 41.19
CA GLU A 291 -22.81 -29.48 42.64
C GLU A 291 -21.86 -28.52 43.38
N ASP A 292 -20.62 -28.36 42.90
CA ASP A 292 -19.66 -27.41 43.46
C ASP A 292 -20.16 -25.97 43.33
N TRP A 293 -20.70 -25.61 42.16
CA TRP A 293 -21.33 -24.31 41.91
C TRP A 293 -22.50 -24.06 42.85
N LEU A 294 -23.43 -25.03 42.96
CA LEU A 294 -24.59 -24.92 43.83
C LEU A 294 -24.17 -24.74 45.30
N SER A 295 -23.20 -25.54 45.77
CA SER A 295 -22.65 -25.43 47.12
C SER A 295 -22.03 -24.04 47.36
N GLY A 296 -21.27 -23.53 46.38
CA GLY A 296 -20.67 -22.20 46.42
C GLY A 296 -21.72 -21.09 46.54
N PHE A 297 -22.81 -21.17 45.77
CA PHE A 297 -23.88 -20.18 45.82
C PHE A 297 -24.68 -20.23 47.12
N GLN A 298 -24.95 -21.43 47.66
CA GLN A 298 -25.67 -21.61 48.94
C GLN A 298 -24.88 -21.07 50.14
N LYS A 299 -23.54 -21.11 50.09
CA LYS A 299 -22.68 -20.57 51.15
C LYS A 299 -22.67 -19.04 51.22
N ASN A 300 -23.09 -18.35 50.15
CA ASN A 300 -23.12 -16.89 50.12
C ASN A 300 -24.45 -16.36 50.69
N PRO A 301 -24.46 -15.68 51.84
CA PRO A 301 -25.70 -15.25 52.50
C PRO A 301 -26.47 -14.18 51.72
N ARG A 302 -25.87 -13.58 50.67
CA ARG A 302 -26.54 -12.61 49.79
C ARG A 302 -27.39 -13.26 48.70
N ASN A 303 -27.31 -14.59 48.53
CA ASN A 303 -28.03 -15.31 47.51
C ASN A 303 -29.36 -15.83 48.07
N THR A 304 -30.48 -15.34 47.55
CA THR A 304 -31.81 -15.89 47.84
C THR A 304 -32.03 -17.17 47.00
N PRO A 305 -32.98 -18.05 47.38
CA PRO A 305 -33.30 -19.24 46.59
C PRO A 305 -33.62 -18.93 45.11
N GLU A 306 -34.31 -17.82 44.85
CA GLU A 306 -34.65 -17.37 43.49
C GLU A 306 -33.41 -16.92 42.72
N ARG A 307 -32.49 -16.19 43.38
CA ARG A 307 -31.21 -15.81 42.75
C ARG A 307 -30.35 -17.03 42.45
N ILE A 308 -30.31 -18.01 43.36
CA ILE A 308 -29.58 -19.27 43.12
C ILE A 308 -30.13 -19.98 41.87
N LEU A 309 -31.45 -20.00 41.69
CA LEU A 309 -32.07 -20.60 40.50
C LEU A 309 -31.57 -19.92 39.21
N VAL A 310 -31.56 -18.58 39.16
CA VAL A 310 -31.07 -17.80 38.01
C VAL A 310 -29.58 -18.05 37.77
N LEU A 311 -28.75 -18.02 38.82
CA LEU A 311 -27.32 -18.31 38.72
C LEU A 311 -27.06 -19.71 38.16
N MET A 312 -27.84 -20.71 38.60
CA MET A 312 -27.72 -22.08 38.12
C MET A 312 -28.12 -22.23 36.65
N MET A 313 -29.06 -21.42 36.12
CA MET A 313 -29.36 -21.43 34.68
C MET A 313 -28.13 -21.02 33.84
N HIS A 314 -27.37 -20.01 34.29
CA HIS A 314 -26.13 -19.60 33.61
C HIS A 314 -25.01 -20.63 33.77
N VAL A 315 -24.95 -21.34 34.90
CA VAL A 315 -24.02 -22.47 35.08
C VAL A 315 -24.39 -23.62 34.15
N ASP A 316 -25.66 -23.98 34.03
CA ASP A 316 -26.11 -25.06 33.14
C ASP A 316 -25.80 -24.70 31.68
N ALA A 317 -25.94 -23.43 31.27
CA ALA A 317 -25.51 -22.94 29.97
C ALA A 317 -23.99 -23.04 29.76
N LEU A 318 -23.18 -22.67 30.76
CA LEU A 318 -21.73 -22.84 30.74
C LEU A 318 -21.33 -24.32 30.61
N LEU A 319 -21.93 -25.21 31.40
CA LEU A 319 -21.63 -26.64 31.36
C LEU A 319 -22.04 -27.28 30.03
N SER A 320 -23.09 -26.76 29.38
CA SER A 320 -23.45 -27.13 28.01
C SER A 320 -22.42 -26.63 26.99
N LEU A 321 -22.00 -25.36 27.10
CA LEU A 321 -20.98 -24.77 26.24
C LEU A 321 -19.66 -25.54 26.33
N LEU A 322 -19.23 -25.95 27.52
CA LEU A 322 -18.00 -26.71 27.72
C LEU A 322 -17.93 -28.06 26.96
N LYS A 323 -19.08 -28.59 26.53
CA LYS A 323 -19.17 -29.84 25.76
C LYS A 323 -19.07 -29.61 24.25
N GLN A 324 -19.18 -28.37 23.78
CA GLN A 324 -19.08 -28.02 22.37
C GLN A 324 -17.62 -27.99 21.92
N ARG A 325 -17.38 -28.40 20.67
CA ARG A 325 -16.05 -28.35 20.04
C ARG A 325 -15.75 -26.98 19.45
N PHE A 326 -14.47 -26.64 19.30
CA PHE A 326 -14.07 -25.42 18.60
C PHE A 326 -14.64 -25.36 17.17
N SER A 327 -14.68 -26.49 16.46
CA SER A 327 -15.25 -26.59 15.12
C SER A 327 -16.71 -26.17 15.02
N GLU A 328 -17.48 -26.21 16.12
CA GLU A 328 -18.89 -25.78 16.12
C GLU A 328 -19.03 -24.25 16.03
N PHE A 329 -17.96 -23.49 16.31
CA PHE A 329 -17.93 -22.03 16.22
C PHE A 329 -17.28 -21.53 14.93
N GLU A 330 -16.66 -22.41 14.15
CA GLU A 330 -16.00 -22.03 12.91
C GLU A 330 -17.04 -21.58 11.87
N GLY A 331 -16.83 -20.40 11.29
CA GLY A 331 -17.82 -19.76 10.41
C GLY A 331 -19.01 -19.14 11.15
N ALA A 332 -19.16 -19.32 12.47
CA ALA A 332 -20.25 -18.75 13.22
C ALA A 332 -20.13 -17.22 13.29
N GLY A 333 -21.18 -16.52 12.85
CA GLY A 333 -21.25 -15.07 12.88
C GLY A 333 -21.55 -14.52 14.27
N PHE A 334 -20.78 -13.55 14.74
CA PHE A 334 -20.88 -13.11 16.14
C PHE A 334 -20.95 -11.59 16.38
N LEU A 335 -20.91 -10.80 15.31
CA LEU A 335 -20.89 -9.34 15.43
C LEU A 335 -21.47 -8.67 14.18
N PRO A 336 -22.65 -8.03 14.25
CA PRO A 336 -23.21 -7.29 13.13
C PRO A 336 -22.47 -5.96 12.93
N LEU A 337 -22.38 -5.53 11.67
CA LEU A 337 -21.70 -4.31 11.20
C LEU A 337 -22.10 -3.01 11.94
N GLU A 338 -23.31 -2.98 12.51
CA GLU A 338 -23.83 -1.84 13.26
C GLU A 338 -23.12 -1.63 14.61
N ASN A 339 -22.54 -2.69 15.20
CA ASN A 339 -21.77 -2.64 16.44
C ASN A 339 -20.28 -2.52 16.14
N LYS A 340 -19.81 -1.31 15.89
CA LYS A 340 -18.52 -1.03 15.26
C LYS A 340 -17.33 -1.20 16.21
N CYS A 341 -16.92 -2.44 16.50
CA CYS A 341 -15.53 -2.67 16.90
C CYS A 341 -14.56 -2.14 15.81
N TYR A 342 -13.30 -1.94 16.16
CA TYR A 342 -12.28 -1.51 15.20
C TYR A 342 -11.93 -2.68 14.28
N SER A 343 -12.59 -2.74 13.11
CA SER A 343 -12.34 -3.75 12.08
C SER A 343 -10.87 -3.84 11.72
N ARG A 344 -10.16 -2.71 11.63
CA ARG A 344 -8.70 -2.68 11.41
C ARG A 344 -7.89 -3.42 12.47
N CYS A 345 -8.32 -3.44 13.73
CA CYS A 345 -7.64 -4.22 14.78
C CYS A 345 -7.87 -5.71 14.56
N LEU A 346 -9.08 -6.10 14.17
CA LEU A 346 -9.40 -7.48 13.80
C LEU A 346 -8.63 -7.93 12.56
N SER A 347 -8.57 -7.12 11.51
CA SER A 347 -7.79 -7.40 10.30
C SER A 347 -6.30 -7.55 10.64
N PHE A 348 -5.78 -6.65 11.49
CA PHE A 348 -4.40 -6.73 11.95
C PHE A 348 -4.13 -8.00 12.74
N GLN A 349 -5.00 -8.36 13.71
CA GLN A 349 -4.85 -9.61 14.46
C GLN A 349 -4.93 -10.83 13.53
N ALA A 350 -5.89 -10.86 12.61
CA ALA A 350 -6.07 -11.99 11.70
C ALA A 350 -4.85 -12.20 10.80
N MET A 351 -4.26 -11.12 10.27
CA MET A 351 -3.02 -11.20 9.50
C MET A 351 -1.86 -11.72 10.35
N MET A 352 -1.64 -11.16 11.54
CA MET A 352 -0.57 -11.58 12.44
C MET A 352 -0.72 -13.05 12.86
N ALA A 353 -1.95 -13.47 13.12
CA ALA A 353 -2.27 -14.83 13.54
C ALA A 353 -2.08 -15.84 12.40
N ARG A 354 -2.50 -15.51 11.18
CA ARG A 354 -2.29 -16.38 10.00
C ARG A 354 -0.82 -16.56 9.69
N ARG A 355 -0.03 -15.49 9.76
CA ARG A 355 1.41 -15.58 9.56
C ARG A 355 2.07 -16.51 10.58
N LEU A 356 1.70 -16.37 11.86
CA LEU A 356 2.17 -17.30 12.88
C LEU A 356 1.74 -18.74 12.55
N ALA A 357 0.50 -18.95 12.10
CA ALA A 357 0.03 -20.27 11.72
C ALA A 357 0.80 -20.89 10.54
N VAL A 358 1.24 -20.08 9.56
CA VAL A 358 2.15 -20.53 8.49
C VAL A 358 3.52 -20.89 9.07
N GLU A 359 4.09 -20.03 9.92
CA GLU A 359 5.39 -20.26 10.58
C GLU A 359 5.40 -21.54 11.44
N GLU A 360 4.29 -21.85 12.12
CA GLU A 360 4.10 -23.04 12.94
C GLU A 360 3.67 -24.27 12.11
N GLY A 361 3.46 -24.12 10.80
CA GLY A 361 3.03 -25.20 9.90
C GLY A 361 1.59 -25.68 10.13
N TRP A 362 0.75 -24.85 10.75
CA TRP A 362 -0.66 -25.15 11.02
C TRP A 362 -1.55 -25.00 9.79
N ILE A 363 -1.20 -24.07 8.89
CA ILE A 363 -1.86 -23.85 7.60
C ILE A 363 -0.81 -23.76 6.49
N SER A 364 -1.21 -24.06 5.24
CA SER A 364 -0.35 -23.86 4.08
C SER A 364 -0.32 -22.39 3.63
N VAL A 365 0.69 -22.02 2.84
CA VAL A 365 0.76 -20.70 2.20
C VAL A 365 -0.38 -20.53 1.19
N GLU A 366 -0.82 -21.62 0.54
CA GLU A 366 -1.97 -21.56 -0.37
C GLU A 366 -3.29 -21.34 0.38
N ASP A 367 -3.44 -21.90 1.58
CA ASP A 367 -4.57 -21.61 2.49
C ASP A 367 -4.51 -20.17 3.06
N ASP A 368 -3.35 -19.52 2.95
CA ASP A 368 -3.13 -18.10 3.24
C ASP A 368 -3.59 -17.16 2.09
N ALA A 369 -3.87 -17.68 0.89
CA ALA A 369 -4.27 -16.88 -0.28
C ALA A 369 -5.64 -16.18 -0.13
N GLY A 370 -6.43 -16.50 0.89
CA GLY A 370 -7.59 -15.72 1.30
C GLY A 370 -7.18 -14.38 1.91
N SER A 371 -6.84 -13.41 1.06
CA SER A 371 -6.37 -12.08 1.46
C SER A 371 -7.28 -11.45 2.53
N PRO A 372 -6.73 -10.94 3.65
CA PRO A 372 -7.45 -10.09 4.59
C PRO A 372 -7.98 -8.78 3.96
N SER A 373 -7.68 -8.51 2.68
CA SER A 373 -8.16 -7.34 1.93
C SER A 373 -9.69 -7.21 1.88
N SER A 374 -10.46 -8.26 2.15
CA SER A 374 -11.92 -8.20 2.20
C SER A 374 -12.49 -7.62 3.51
N MET A 375 -11.67 -7.40 4.55
CA MET A 375 -12.14 -6.97 5.87
C MET A 375 -12.28 -5.45 6.05
N TRP A 376 -12.06 -4.67 4.99
CA TRP A 376 -12.24 -3.21 5.00
C TRP A 376 -13.66 -2.85 4.60
N SER A 377 -14.51 -2.52 5.58
CA SER A 377 -15.71 -1.75 5.28
C SER A 377 -15.32 -0.31 4.87
N ASP A 378 -16.18 0.36 4.10
CA ASP A 378 -16.01 1.73 3.57
C ASP A 378 -15.80 2.83 4.63
N LEU A 379 -15.72 2.47 5.92
CA LEU A 379 -15.85 3.40 7.03
C LEU A 379 -14.57 4.13 7.46
N GLU A 380 -13.42 3.90 6.85
CA GLU A 380 -12.14 4.45 7.34
C GLU A 380 -11.17 4.95 6.23
N GLU A 381 -11.73 5.71 5.29
CA GLU A 381 -11.12 6.25 4.07
C GLU A 381 -9.80 7.05 4.26
N LYS A 382 -9.58 7.67 5.44
CA LYS A 382 -8.40 8.55 5.64
C LYS A 382 -7.09 7.84 6.00
N LYS A 383 -7.15 6.59 6.48
CA LYS A 383 -5.95 5.81 6.88
C LYS A 383 -5.90 4.43 6.26
N LYS A 384 -6.95 4.03 5.51
CA LYS A 384 -7.02 2.80 4.73
C LYS A 384 -5.81 2.64 3.83
N ASP A 385 -5.41 3.68 3.09
CA ASP A 385 -4.26 3.58 2.17
C ASP A 385 -2.93 3.42 2.91
N GLN A 386 -2.76 4.07 4.06
CA GLN A 386 -1.53 3.94 4.87
C GLN A 386 -1.42 2.55 5.48
N ILE A 387 -2.53 2.04 6.02
CA ILE A 387 -2.58 0.69 6.61
C ILE A 387 -2.49 -0.37 5.51
N ASN A 388 -3.16 -0.18 4.37
CA ASN A 388 -3.07 -1.08 3.22
C ASN A 388 -1.67 -1.09 2.61
N THR A 389 -1.04 0.06 2.38
CA THR A 389 0.35 0.13 1.90
C THR A 389 1.26 -0.65 2.84
N TRP A 390 1.03 -0.48 4.14
CA TRP A 390 1.82 -1.13 5.16
C TRP A 390 1.58 -2.65 5.26
N LEU A 391 0.32 -3.11 5.20
CA LEU A 391 -0.03 -4.55 5.20
C LEU A 391 0.36 -5.22 3.87
N GLN A 392 0.27 -4.51 2.75
CA GLN A 392 0.73 -4.97 1.44
C GLN A 392 2.24 -5.18 1.46
N THR A 393 3.00 -4.29 2.09
CA THR A 393 4.45 -4.48 2.29
C THR A 393 4.75 -5.73 3.12
N LEU A 394 3.88 -6.10 4.08
CA LEU A 394 4.03 -7.34 4.86
C LEU A 394 3.70 -8.59 4.05
N HIS A 395 2.74 -8.50 3.13
CA HIS A 395 2.30 -9.59 2.25
C HIS A 395 3.28 -9.83 1.08
N ASP A 396 3.81 -8.77 0.47
CA ASP A 396 4.72 -8.86 -0.68
C ASP A 396 6.08 -9.49 -0.27
N VAL A 397 6.54 -9.24 0.97
CA VAL A 397 7.71 -9.92 1.56
C VAL A 397 7.49 -11.43 1.75
N ASP A 398 6.24 -11.87 1.83
CA ASP A 398 5.89 -13.29 2.03
C ASP A 398 5.91 -14.06 0.70
N GLN A 399 5.38 -13.46 -0.37
CA GLN A 399 5.37 -14.07 -1.70
C GLN A 399 6.79 -14.21 -2.28
N SER A 400 7.67 -13.25 -2.06
CA SER A 400 9.05 -13.31 -2.57
C SER A 400 9.95 -14.35 -1.89
N ARG A 401 9.50 -14.99 -0.80
CA ARG A 401 10.19 -16.13 -0.16
C ARG A 401 9.86 -17.46 -0.81
N VAL A 402 8.61 -17.64 -1.26
CA VAL A 402 8.16 -18.90 -1.89
C VAL A 402 8.89 -19.13 -3.21
N ASP A 403 9.18 -18.07 -3.97
CA ASP A 403 9.86 -18.16 -5.26
C ASP A 403 11.38 -18.39 -5.18
N VAL A 404 11.99 -18.39 -3.99
CA VAL A 404 13.45 -18.56 -3.82
C VAL A 404 13.85 -19.99 -3.45
N ASP A 405 12.93 -20.80 -2.95
CA ASP A 405 13.20 -22.18 -2.50
C ASP A 405 12.87 -23.27 -3.55
N ASP A 406 12.40 -22.88 -4.74
CA ASP A 406 12.03 -23.78 -5.85
C ASP A 406 13.06 -23.86 -7.00
N ASP A 407 14.26 -23.28 -6.85
CA ASP A 407 15.38 -23.34 -7.83
C ASP A 407 16.59 -24.17 -7.37
#